data_AF-A0A962QX39-F1
#
_entry.id   AF-A0A962QX39-F1
#
_cell.length_a   1.000
_cell.length_b   1.000
_cell.length_c   1.000
_cell.angle_alpha   90.00
_cell.angle_beta   90.00
_cell.angle_gamma   90.00
#
_symmetry.space_group_name_H-M   'P 1'
#
loop_
_entity.id
_entity.type
_entity.pdbx_description
1 polymer ?
#
loop_
_entity_poly.entity_id
_entity_poly.type
_entity_poly.pdbx_seq_one_letter_code
_entity_poly.pdbx_strand_id
1 'polypeptide(L)'
;LPLSSLVCDVWGRDGEAWVFGTGDGDGYCIPDLRTLAPVPWQERSMAQVMISMQEVDGEPCAYDSRHMVQALMARFAARGLTPVVASEMEFYLLRDEDDSLGRPVHTQSDRVGGVLASGQTYSVETMEGMAPLMHAIRDACAAQQLPVDTLIKESAPSQYEINLYHSPDALVAADQAVMLKRAIRSVARAHGLRATFMAKPFGNLAGNGMHVHCSLVDAEGRNAFIDADGLGNQLLRQAIAGCLATMEESMLLFAPNLNSFRRFQRGSHAPMAPCWGFENRTVSLRVPADSPAATRIEHRVAGADANPYLVVAAILAGMLHGIENALQPPAPVEGNAYDLLPPSLPRYWPDALARFSGSGFVRANLGQPFQHVYTVLKQQEMDEFDRQVTPMEYDACL
;
A
#
# COMPACT_ATOMS: atom_id res chain seq x y z
N LEU A 1 14.87 -15.29 -16.71
CA LEU A 1 14.28 -15.58 -15.39
C LEU A 1 12.86 -16.00 -15.69
N PRO A 2 12.35 -17.06 -15.04
CA PRO A 2 10.98 -17.50 -15.27
C PRO A 2 9.99 -16.37 -15.00
N LEU A 3 8.94 -16.24 -15.81
CA LEU A 3 7.93 -15.20 -15.66
C LEU A 3 7.28 -15.24 -14.26
N SER A 4 7.16 -16.43 -13.67
CA SER A 4 6.68 -16.66 -12.30
C SER A 4 7.47 -15.94 -11.22
N SER A 5 8.71 -15.54 -11.50
CA SER A 5 9.55 -14.78 -10.56
C SER A 5 8.97 -13.42 -10.19
N LEU A 6 8.04 -12.88 -11.00
CA LEU A 6 7.34 -11.63 -10.70
C LEU A 6 6.07 -11.83 -9.85
N VAL A 7 5.54 -13.06 -9.80
CA VAL A 7 4.21 -13.35 -9.26
C VAL A 7 4.26 -14.65 -8.48
N CYS A 8 4.68 -14.54 -7.22
CA CYS A 8 4.66 -15.63 -6.25
C CYS A 8 3.61 -15.37 -5.15
N ASP A 9 3.15 -16.44 -4.52
CA ASP A 9 2.34 -16.35 -3.31
C ASP A 9 3.14 -15.80 -2.12
N VAL A 10 2.48 -15.54 -0.99
CA VAL A 10 3.11 -14.96 0.21
C VAL A 10 4.24 -15.81 0.82
N TRP A 11 4.35 -17.09 0.48
CA TRP A 11 5.45 -17.97 0.89
C TRP A 11 6.55 -18.10 -0.17
N GLY A 12 6.41 -17.42 -1.31
CA GLY A 12 7.35 -17.49 -2.42
C GLY A 12 7.17 -18.72 -3.30
N ARG A 13 6.00 -19.37 -3.26
CA ARG A 13 5.64 -20.46 -4.17
C ARG A 13 5.02 -19.86 -5.44
N ASP A 14 5.27 -20.48 -6.57
CA ASP A 14 4.58 -20.12 -7.81
C ASP A 14 3.10 -20.55 -7.77
N GLY A 15 2.33 -20.08 -8.75
CA GLY A 15 0.95 -20.52 -8.94
C GLY A 15 0.93 -21.82 -9.73
N GLU A 16 0.87 -22.96 -9.03
CA GLU A 16 1.06 -24.30 -9.61
C GLU A 16 0.17 -24.54 -10.85
N ALA A 17 -1.12 -24.23 -10.75
CA ALA A 17 -2.09 -24.39 -11.83
C ALA A 17 -1.75 -23.54 -13.08
N TRP A 18 -1.15 -22.37 -12.89
CA TRP A 18 -0.76 -21.47 -13.97
C TRP A 18 0.59 -21.87 -14.58
N VAL A 19 1.60 -22.16 -13.75
CA VAL A 19 2.93 -22.58 -14.19
C VAL A 19 2.84 -23.87 -15.01
N PHE A 20 2.09 -24.87 -14.54
CA PHE A 20 1.92 -26.12 -15.26
C PHE A 20 1.08 -25.97 -16.54
N GLY A 21 0.17 -24.99 -16.57
CA GLY A 21 -0.65 -24.70 -17.75
C GLY A 21 0.12 -23.97 -18.86
N THR A 22 1.12 -23.17 -18.51
CA THR A 22 1.86 -22.31 -19.46
C THR A 22 3.29 -22.78 -19.74
N GLY A 23 3.83 -23.63 -18.88
CA GLY A 23 5.23 -24.07 -18.94
C GLY A 23 6.22 -23.08 -18.33
N ASP A 24 5.74 -21.95 -17.77
CA ASP A 24 6.54 -20.90 -17.11
C ASP A 24 7.81 -20.51 -17.87
N GLY A 25 7.59 -19.92 -19.06
CA GLY A 25 8.66 -19.47 -19.93
C GLY A 25 9.58 -18.43 -19.27
N ASP A 26 10.72 -18.19 -19.90
CA ASP A 26 11.68 -17.18 -19.46
C ASP A 26 11.35 -15.78 -20.01
N GLY A 27 11.61 -14.75 -19.22
CA GLY A 27 11.69 -13.35 -19.66
C GLY A 27 13.07 -12.73 -19.44
N TYR A 28 13.30 -11.58 -20.07
CA TYR A 28 14.51 -10.77 -19.94
C TYR A 28 14.34 -9.70 -18.86
N CYS A 29 15.26 -9.67 -17.88
CA CYS A 29 15.26 -8.63 -16.85
C CYS A 29 16.04 -7.40 -17.30
N ILE A 30 15.38 -6.26 -17.29
CA ILE A 30 15.91 -4.96 -17.71
C ILE A 30 16.09 -4.09 -16.46
N PRO A 31 17.33 -3.73 -16.09
CA PRO A 31 17.58 -2.87 -14.94
C PRO A 31 17.26 -1.40 -15.26
N ASP A 32 16.58 -0.73 -14.34
CA ASP A 32 16.40 0.72 -14.38
C ASP A 32 17.56 1.40 -13.63
N LEU A 33 18.61 1.76 -14.35
CA LEU A 33 19.84 2.34 -13.78
C LEU A 33 19.61 3.65 -13.01
N ARG A 34 18.48 4.33 -13.22
CA ARG A 34 18.11 5.52 -12.44
C ARG A 34 17.86 5.20 -10.96
N THR A 35 17.59 3.93 -10.66
CA THR A 35 17.31 3.42 -9.31
C THR A 35 18.53 2.80 -8.63
N LEU A 36 19.70 2.84 -9.27
CA LEU A 36 20.92 2.25 -8.71
C LEU A 36 21.32 2.96 -7.42
N ALA A 37 21.35 2.23 -6.31
CA ALA A 37 21.71 2.78 -5.00
C ALA A 37 22.57 1.82 -4.16
N PRO A 38 23.50 2.33 -3.33
CA PRO A 38 24.25 1.50 -2.38
C PRO A 38 23.34 0.87 -1.34
N VAL A 39 23.70 -0.30 -0.83
CA VAL A 39 22.97 -1.02 0.21
C VAL A 39 23.72 -0.90 1.55
N PRO A 40 23.50 0.17 2.34
CA PRO A 40 24.38 0.55 3.45
C PRO A 40 24.33 -0.41 4.65
N TRP A 41 23.30 -1.24 4.74
CA TRP A 41 23.14 -2.23 5.82
C TRP A 41 23.80 -3.58 5.52
N GLN A 42 24.63 -3.67 4.48
CA GLN A 42 25.32 -4.91 4.10
C GLN A 42 26.78 -4.86 4.52
N GLU A 43 27.30 -5.99 5.02
CA GLU A 43 28.69 -6.10 5.47
C GLU A 43 29.68 -5.91 4.30
N ARG A 44 29.30 -6.37 3.11
CA ARG A 44 30.06 -6.17 1.88
C ARG A 44 29.50 -4.99 1.11
N SER A 45 30.38 -4.21 0.49
CA SER A 45 29.97 -3.13 -0.42
C SER A 45 29.14 -3.72 -1.55
N MET A 46 27.86 -3.33 -1.59
CA MET A 46 26.88 -3.80 -2.57
C MET A 46 25.99 -2.64 -3.01
N ALA A 47 25.43 -2.76 -4.21
CA ALA A 47 24.40 -1.88 -4.73
C ALA A 47 23.16 -2.69 -5.13
N GLN A 48 22.01 -2.02 -5.22
CA GLN A 48 20.75 -2.58 -5.70
C GLN A 48 20.23 -1.73 -6.86
N VAL A 49 19.45 -2.36 -7.73
CA VAL A 49 18.75 -1.69 -8.83
C VAL A 49 17.40 -2.35 -9.00
N MET A 50 16.38 -1.55 -9.30
CA MET A 50 15.06 -2.07 -9.66
C MET A 50 15.10 -2.65 -11.06
N ILE A 51 14.40 -3.76 -11.25
CA ILE A 51 14.35 -4.49 -12.52
C ILE A 51 12.90 -4.60 -12.99
N SER A 52 12.71 -4.49 -14.29
CA SER A 52 11.48 -4.86 -14.97
C SER A 52 11.71 -6.09 -15.86
N MET A 53 10.66 -6.79 -16.24
CA MET A 53 10.76 -7.96 -17.11
C MET A 53 10.05 -7.75 -18.44
N GLN A 54 10.72 -8.12 -19.52
CA GLN A 54 10.15 -8.21 -20.86
C GLN A 54 9.98 -9.67 -21.25
N GLU A 55 8.97 -9.93 -22.07
CA GLU A 55 8.80 -11.21 -22.76
C GLU A 55 9.95 -11.43 -23.76
N VAL A 56 10.10 -12.67 -24.26
CA VAL A 56 11.18 -13.02 -25.20
C VAL A 56 11.10 -12.29 -26.55
N ASP A 57 9.92 -11.81 -26.92
CA ASP A 57 9.68 -11.00 -28.12
C ASP A 57 9.97 -9.50 -27.90
N GLY A 58 10.33 -9.11 -26.68
CA GLY A 58 10.65 -7.73 -26.29
C GLY A 58 9.46 -6.93 -25.76
N GLU A 59 8.25 -7.49 -25.78
CA GLU A 59 7.07 -6.81 -25.24
C GLU A 59 7.13 -6.72 -23.70
N PRO A 60 6.50 -5.69 -23.09
CA PRO A 60 6.39 -5.60 -21.64
C PRO A 60 5.69 -6.84 -21.05
N CYS A 61 6.30 -7.49 -20.06
CA CYS A 61 5.66 -8.63 -19.40
C CYS A 61 4.35 -8.22 -18.74
N ALA A 62 3.28 -8.96 -19.03
CA ALA A 62 1.92 -8.65 -18.55
C ALA A 62 1.76 -8.77 -17.03
N TYR A 63 2.74 -9.37 -16.36
CA TYR A 63 2.76 -9.59 -14.91
C TYR A 63 3.55 -8.53 -14.15
N ASP A 64 4.32 -7.71 -14.86
CA ASP A 64 5.19 -6.71 -14.26
C ASP A 64 4.40 -5.48 -13.81
N SER A 65 4.22 -5.35 -12.49
CA SER A 65 3.53 -4.22 -11.89
C SER A 65 4.18 -2.84 -12.19
N ARG A 66 5.49 -2.79 -12.49
CA ARG A 66 6.16 -1.56 -12.94
C ARG A 66 5.66 -1.15 -14.33
N HIS A 67 5.57 -2.12 -15.25
CA HIS A 67 5.01 -1.87 -16.59
C HIS A 67 3.53 -1.45 -16.52
N MET A 68 2.74 -2.00 -15.60
CA MET A 68 1.35 -1.56 -15.39
C MET A 68 1.27 -0.08 -14.98
N VAL A 69 2.10 0.34 -14.01
CA VAL A 69 2.15 1.76 -13.59
C VAL A 69 2.60 2.66 -14.74
N GLN A 70 3.63 2.26 -15.50
CA GLN A 70 4.08 3.02 -16.68
C GLN A 70 2.99 3.17 -17.75
N ALA A 71 2.25 2.10 -18.05
CA ALA A 71 1.14 2.15 -19.01
C ALA A 71 0.04 3.11 -18.57
N LEU A 72 -0.28 3.16 -17.28
CA LEU A 72 -1.25 4.11 -16.72
C LEU A 72 -0.72 5.55 -16.77
N MET A 73 0.55 5.78 -16.44
CA MET A 73 1.19 7.10 -16.59
C MET A 73 1.16 7.58 -18.05
N ALA A 74 1.41 6.71 -19.02
CA ALA A 74 1.33 7.05 -20.44
C ALA A 74 -0.09 7.49 -20.85
N ARG A 75 -1.15 6.87 -20.29
CA ARG A 75 -2.54 7.29 -20.52
C ARG A 75 -2.86 8.66 -19.93
N PHE A 76 -2.26 9.03 -18.79
CA PHE A 76 -2.35 10.41 -18.28
C PHE A 76 -1.58 11.40 -19.16
N ALA A 77 -0.36 11.04 -19.57
CA ALA A 77 0.47 11.89 -20.42
C ALA A 77 -0.20 12.20 -21.77
N ALA A 78 -0.91 11.23 -22.37
CA ALA A 78 -1.72 11.43 -23.57
C ALA A 78 -2.85 12.47 -23.40
N ARG A 79 -3.18 12.85 -22.16
CA ARG A 79 -4.16 13.89 -21.80
C ARG A 79 -3.49 15.18 -21.31
N GLY A 80 -2.16 15.29 -21.42
CA GLY A 80 -1.41 16.44 -20.91
C GLY A 80 -1.37 16.52 -19.38
N LEU A 81 -1.57 15.39 -18.69
CA LEU A 81 -1.60 15.30 -17.24
C LEU A 81 -0.45 14.41 -16.74
N THR A 82 0.15 14.79 -15.62
CA THR A 82 1.18 13.99 -14.94
C THR A 82 0.71 13.63 -13.53
N PRO A 83 0.61 12.34 -13.17
CA PRO A 83 0.26 11.95 -11.81
C PRO A 83 1.42 12.22 -10.84
N VAL A 84 1.08 12.85 -9.72
CA VAL A 84 2.00 13.15 -8.61
C VAL A 84 1.57 12.32 -7.41
N VAL A 85 2.47 11.48 -6.91
CA VAL A 85 2.16 10.47 -5.88
C VAL A 85 3.11 10.58 -4.69
N ALA A 86 2.57 10.37 -3.48
CA ALA A 86 3.33 10.14 -2.25
C ALA A 86 2.68 9.02 -1.44
N SER A 87 3.46 8.35 -0.58
CA SER A 87 2.94 7.37 0.37
C SER A 87 3.34 7.70 1.81
N GLU A 88 2.38 7.56 2.71
CA GLU A 88 2.56 7.47 4.16
C GLU A 88 2.62 5.99 4.52
N MET A 89 3.61 5.56 5.30
CA MET A 89 3.80 4.14 5.60
C MET A 89 3.92 3.90 7.10
N GLU A 90 2.89 3.25 7.66
CA GLU A 90 2.90 2.82 9.05
C GLU A 90 3.58 1.45 9.21
N PHE A 91 4.26 1.26 10.33
CA PHE A 91 4.91 -0.01 10.69
C PHE A 91 5.07 -0.14 12.21
N TYR A 92 5.24 -1.38 12.67
CA TYR A 92 5.65 -1.65 14.05
C TYR A 92 7.13 -1.98 14.09
N LEU A 93 7.81 -1.49 15.12
CA LEU A 93 9.13 -1.96 15.57
C LEU A 93 8.91 -2.86 16.78
N LEU A 94 9.26 -4.13 16.65
CA LEU A 94 9.05 -5.16 17.66
C LEU A 94 10.40 -5.70 18.10
N ARG A 95 10.44 -6.39 19.24
CA ARG A 95 11.61 -7.18 19.59
C ARG A 95 11.78 -8.30 18.57
N ASP A 96 13.02 -8.76 18.38
CA ASP A 96 13.28 -9.87 17.46
C ASP A 96 12.85 -11.23 18.04
N GLU A 97 12.68 -11.31 19.37
CA GLU A 97 12.12 -12.44 20.10
C GLU A 97 10.58 -12.44 20.09
N ASP A 98 10.01 -13.64 20.05
CA ASP A 98 8.59 -13.88 20.24
C ASP A 98 8.32 -14.37 21.68
N ASP A 99 7.09 -14.20 22.17
CA ASP A 99 6.72 -14.69 23.50
C ASP A 99 6.56 -16.22 23.54
N SER A 100 6.20 -16.77 24.71
CA SER A 100 6.03 -18.23 24.89
C SER A 100 4.94 -18.86 24.02
N LEU A 101 4.08 -18.05 23.40
CA LEU A 101 3.03 -18.48 22.48
C LEU A 101 3.38 -18.14 21.01
N GLY A 102 4.63 -17.72 20.74
CA GLY A 102 5.09 -17.33 19.42
C GLY A 102 4.53 -15.99 18.93
N ARG A 103 4.05 -15.12 19.83
CA ARG A 103 3.48 -13.82 19.47
C ARG A 103 4.55 -12.73 19.49
N PRO A 104 4.50 -11.75 18.59
CA PRO A 104 5.46 -10.66 18.58
C PRO A 104 5.41 -9.81 19.86
N VAL A 105 6.58 -9.35 20.32
CA VAL A 105 6.71 -8.57 21.56
C VAL A 105 6.99 -7.09 21.26
N HIS A 106 6.29 -6.19 21.94
CA HIS A 106 6.49 -4.75 21.81
C HIS A 106 7.88 -4.30 22.33
N THR A 107 8.45 -3.26 21.73
CA THR A 107 9.64 -2.59 22.28
C THR A 107 9.30 -1.71 23.48
N GLN A 108 8.04 -1.30 23.61
CA GLN A 108 7.54 -0.51 24.72
C GLN A 108 6.78 -1.39 25.73
N SER A 109 6.92 -1.08 27.03
CA SER A 109 6.16 -1.67 28.13
C SER A 109 5.64 -0.58 29.07
N ASP A 110 4.66 -0.91 29.91
CA ASP A 110 4.27 -0.02 31.01
C ASP A 110 5.36 0.07 32.10
N ARG A 111 5.11 0.87 33.15
CA ARG A 111 6.10 1.13 34.22
C ARG A 111 6.45 -0.09 35.08
N VAL A 112 5.64 -1.16 35.04
CA VAL A 112 5.87 -2.42 35.76
C VAL A 112 6.27 -3.56 34.82
N GLY A 113 6.54 -3.26 33.55
CA GLY A 113 6.96 -4.25 32.54
C GLY A 113 5.80 -4.99 31.86
N GLY A 114 4.56 -4.51 32.02
CA GLY A 114 3.36 -5.05 31.41
C GLY A 114 3.04 -4.45 30.03
N VAL A 115 1.80 -4.64 29.59
CA VAL A 115 1.31 -4.21 28.26
C VAL A 115 0.83 -2.77 28.32
N LEU A 116 1.36 -1.92 27.45
CA LEU A 116 0.90 -0.53 27.31
C LEU A 116 -0.55 -0.45 26.82
N ALA A 117 -1.36 0.37 27.50
CA ALA A 117 -2.76 0.61 27.14
C ALA A 117 -2.93 1.55 25.93
N SER A 118 -1.90 2.31 25.52
CA SER A 118 -1.97 3.27 24.41
C SER A 118 -0.60 3.50 23.76
N GLY A 119 -0.58 3.99 22.51
CA GLY A 119 0.65 4.15 21.71
C GLY A 119 1.43 5.44 21.88
N GLN A 120 1.02 6.34 22.78
CA GLN A 120 1.71 7.60 23.04
C GLN A 120 1.97 8.41 21.75
N THR A 121 0.93 8.63 20.95
CA THR A 121 1.00 9.37 19.68
C THR A 121 1.72 10.70 19.85
N TYR A 122 2.65 11.00 18.94
CA TYR A 122 3.50 12.21 18.97
C TYR A 122 4.38 12.37 20.22
N SER A 123 4.60 11.31 21.00
CA SER A 123 5.50 11.37 22.17
C SER A 123 6.95 11.59 21.74
N VAL A 124 7.47 12.78 22.05
CA VAL A 124 8.88 13.14 21.83
C VAL A 124 9.81 12.26 22.64
N GLU A 125 9.49 11.98 23.91
CA GLU A 125 10.29 11.10 24.78
C GLU A 125 10.42 9.68 24.19
N THR A 126 9.33 9.13 23.63
CA THR A 126 9.37 7.83 22.95
C THR A 126 10.27 7.88 21.71
N MET A 127 10.19 8.96 20.93
CA MET A 127 11.05 9.19 19.77
C MET A 127 12.53 9.34 20.16
N GLU A 128 12.83 10.05 21.24
CA GLU A 128 14.19 10.20 21.78
C GLU A 128 14.80 8.84 22.17
N GLY A 129 14.02 7.97 22.81
CA GLY A 129 14.44 6.61 23.15
C GLY A 129 14.81 5.76 21.93
N MET A 130 14.24 6.05 20.76
CA MET A 130 14.52 5.37 19.49
C MET A 130 15.45 6.14 18.54
N ALA A 131 15.98 7.29 18.97
CA ALA A 131 16.76 8.18 18.11
C ALA A 131 17.93 7.48 17.37
N PRO A 132 18.72 6.57 17.98
CA PRO A 132 19.79 5.88 17.26
C PRO A 132 19.30 5.09 16.03
N LEU A 133 18.19 4.35 16.17
CA LEU A 133 17.61 3.61 15.06
C LEU A 133 16.98 4.55 14.03
N MET A 134 16.28 5.59 14.47
CA MET A 134 15.66 6.56 13.56
C MET A 134 16.71 7.32 12.73
N HIS A 135 17.86 7.65 13.34
CA HIS A 135 19.01 8.21 12.63
C HIS A 135 19.56 7.23 11.59
N ALA A 136 19.76 5.97 11.95
CA ALA A 136 20.23 4.95 11.02
C ALA A 136 19.25 4.71 9.85
N ILE A 137 17.93 4.76 10.11
CA ILE A 137 16.92 4.67 9.04
C ILE A 137 17.04 5.87 8.09
N ARG A 138 17.14 7.09 8.62
CA ARG A 138 17.31 8.30 7.80
C ARG A 138 18.59 8.25 6.98
N ASP A 139 19.71 7.84 7.57
CA ASP A 139 21.00 7.76 6.87
C ASP A 139 20.96 6.67 5.76
N ALA A 140 20.28 5.55 6.02
CA ALA A 140 20.04 4.53 5.01
C ALA A 140 19.13 5.02 3.89
N CYS A 141 18.07 5.78 4.22
CA CYS A 141 17.18 6.40 3.25
C CYS A 141 17.92 7.42 2.38
N ALA A 142 18.80 8.24 2.96
CA ALA A 142 19.63 9.18 2.21
C ALA A 142 20.57 8.46 1.24
N ALA A 143 21.24 7.38 1.68
CA ALA A 143 22.08 6.55 0.81
C ALA A 143 21.28 5.89 -0.33
N GLN A 144 20.00 5.57 -0.08
CA GLN A 144 19.05 5.01 -1.03
C GLN A 144 18.32 6.06 -1.88
N GLN A 145 18.63 7.36 -1.69
CA GLN A 145 17.97 8.49 -2.37
C GLN A 145 16.45 8.53 -2.15
N LEU A 146 15.98 8.09 -0.98
CA LEU A 146 14.58 8.14 -0.60
C LEU A 146 14.20 9.52 -0.05
N PRO A 147 13.12 10.15 -0.56
CA PRO A 147 12.75 11.50 -0.18
C PRO A 147 11.91 11.48 1.10
N VAL A 148 12.51 11.10 2.23
CA VAL A 148 11.84 11.08 3.54
C VAL A 148 11.48 12.51 3.95
N ASP A 149 10.23 12.71 4.33
CA ASP A 149 9.70 13.97 4.87
C ASP A 149 9.63 13.90 6.40
N THR A 150 8.56 13.28 6.92
CA THR A 150 8.24 13.27 8.34
C THR A 150 8.31 11.85 8.90
N LEU A 151 8.80 11.74 10.14
CA LEU A 151 8.80 10.52 10.95
C LEU A 151 8.05 10.81 12.26
N ILE A 152 7.06 9.99 12.59
CA ILE A 152 6.23 10.18 13.80
C ILE A 152 6.03 8.90 14.60
N LYS A 153 5.72 9.08 15.89
CA LYS A 153 5.18 8.03 16.75
C LYS A 153 3.67 7.93 16.57
N GLU A 154 3.21 6.74 16.17
CA GLU A 154 1.82 6.47 15.84
C GLU A 154 1.00 5.95 17.04
N SER A 155 -0.28 5.65 16.78
CA SER A 155 -1.36 5.45 17.73
C SER A 155 -1.27 4.19 18.61
N ALA A 156 -0.53 3.16 18.18
CA ALA A 156 -0.31 1.95 18.97
C ALA A 156 1.13 1.83 19.54
N PRO A 157 1.33 1.08 20.63
CA PRO A 157 2.67 0.84 21.18
C PRO A 157 3.62 0.27 20.13
N SER A 158 4.80 0.86 20.04
CA SER A 158 5.86 0.51 19.09
C SER A 158 5.50 0.70 17.61
N GLN A 159 4.41 1.41 17.31
CA GLN A 159 4.01 1.79 15.96
C GLN A 159 4.59 3.17 15.57
N TYR A 160 5.07 3.28 14.34
CA TYR A 160 5.66 4.49 13.78
C TYR A 160 5.17 4.68 12.34
N GLU A 161 5.31 5.89 11.82
CA GLU A 161 5.00 6.23 10.43
C GLU A 161 6.15 7.02 9.82
N ILE A 162 6.48 6.74 8.56
CA ILE A 162 7.37 7.56 7.73
C ILE A 162 6.63 7.99 6.47
N ASN A 163 6.71 9.28 6.18
CA ASN A 163 6.13 9.91 5.00
C ASN A 163 7.21 10.20 3.96
N LEU A 164 6.85 10.02 2.69
CA LEU A 164 7.69 10.38 1.55
C LEU A 164 7.17 11.66 0.90
N TYR A 165 8.08 12.51 0.40
CA TYR A 165 7.68 13.63 -0.44
C TYR A 165 7.04 13.16 -1.73
N HIS A 166 6.21 14.03 -2.28
CA HIS A 166 5.50 13.81 -3.53
C HIS A 166 6.47 13.76 -4.72
N SER A 167 6.27 12.78 -5.59
CA SER A 167 7.04 12.60 -6.83
C SER A 167 6.12 12.80 -8.04
N PRO A 168 6.50 13.65 -9.02
CA PRO A 168 5.80 13.77 -10.31
C PRO A 168 6.13 12.61 -11.28
N ASP A 169 6.46 11.46 -10.72
CA ASP A 169 6.63 10.18 -11.40
C ASP A 169 6.09 9.11 -10.44
N ALA A 170 4.93 8.56 -10.80
CA ALA A 170 4.22 7.59 -9.96
C ALA A 170 4.95 6.24 -9.87
N LEU A 171 5.76 5.87 -10.88
CA LEU A 171 6.60 4.69 -10.83
C LEU A 171 7.70 4.88 -9.79
N VAL A 172 8.37 6.04 -9.83
CA VAL A 172 9.41 6.39 -8.84
C VAL A 172 8.82 6.44 -7.43
N ALA A 173 7.61 6.98 -7.24
CA ALA A 173 6.94 6.97 -5.93
C ALA A 173 6.71 5.54 -5.41
N ALA A 174 6.27 4.62 -6.28
CA ALA A 174 6.08 3.22 -5.92
C ALA A 174 7.42 2.51 -5.63
N ASP A 175 8.49 2.81 -6.38
CA ASP A 175 9.84 2.33 -6.12
C ASP A 175 10.31 2.74 -4.73
N GLN A 176 10.15 4.03 -4.41
CA GLN A 176 10.54 4.59 -3.12
C GLN A 176 9.79 3.94 -1.96
N ALA A 177 8.49 3.67 -2.10
CA ALA A 177 7.70 2.98 -1.08
C ALA A 177 8.20 1.54 -0.82
N VAL A 178 8.55 0.79 -1.87
CA VAL A 178 9.13 -0.56 -1.74
C VAL A 178 10.51 -0.51 -1.08
N MET A 179 11.36 0.42 -1.53
CA MET A 179 12.71 0.59 -1.00
C MET A 179 12.69 1.06 0.46
N LEU A 180 11.74 1.90 0.85
CA LEU A 180 11.53 2.33 2.23
C LEU A 180 11.25 1.14 3.16
N LYS A 181 10.31 0.24 2.78
CA LYS A 181 10.03 -0.98 3.57
C LYS A 181 11.29 -1.82 3.76
N ARG A 182 12.09 -1.98 2.69
CA ARG A 182 13.34 -2.74 2.73
C ARG A 182 14.38 -2.08 3.63
N ALA A 183 14.55 -0.76 3.54
CA ALA A 183 15.50 0.00 4.36
C ALA A 183 15.13 -0.13 5.85
N ILE A 184 13.87 0.12 6.20
CA ILE A 184 13.36 0.02 7.58
C ILE A 184 13.59 -1.39 8.14
N ARG A 185 13.19 -2.45 7.40
CA ARG A 185 13.41 -3.85 7.84
C ARG A 185 14.87 -4.18 8.06
N SER A 186 15.75 -3.66 7.22
CA SER A 186 17.16 -4.00 7.27
C SER A 186 17.88 -3.27 8.40
N VAL A 187 17.58 -1.98 8.59
CA VAL A 187 18.13 -1.20 9.70
C VAL A 187 17.58 -1.70 11.04
N ALA A 188 16.28 -1.99 11.14
CA ALA A 188 15.71 -2.56 12.37
C ALA A 188 16.43 -3.84 12.79
N ARG A 189 16.69 -4.75 11.84
CA ARG A 189 17.41 -6.00 12.09
C ARG A 189 18.84 -5.77 12.55
N ALA A 190 19.54 -4.81 11.95
CA ALA A 190 20.90 -4.43 12.37
C ALA A 190 20.94 -3.86 13.80
N HIS A 191 19.79 -3.37 14.30
CA HIS A 191 19.61 -2.91 15.68
C HIS A 191 18.97 -3.96 16.60
N GLY A 192 18.87 -5.23 16.18
CA GLY A 192 18.28 -6.31 16.99
C GLY A 192 16.77 -6.22 17.16
N LEU A 193 16.08 -5.54 16.23
CA LEU A 193 14.63 -5.36 16.23
C LEU A 193 14.00 -5.90 14.94
N ARG A 194 12.71 -6.19 15.01
CA ARG A 194 11.90 -6.67 13.89
C ARG A 194 10.92 -5.59 13.45
N ALA A 195 11.09 -5.05 12.24
CA ALA A 195 10.08 -4.18 11.65
C ALA A 195 9.03 -5.00 10.90
N THR A 196 7.74 -4.73 11.16
CA THR A 196 6.64 -5.36 10.43
C THR A 196 5.69 -4.33 9.83
N PHE A 197 5.30 -4.60 8.58
CA PHE A 197 4.29 -3.86 7.82
C PHE A 197 3.01 -4.67 7.69
N MET A 198 2.90 -5.79 8.42
CA MET A 198 1.67 -6.57 8.52
C MET A 198 0.51 -5.64 8.88
N ALA A 199 -0.60 -5.74 8.16
CA ALA A 199 -1.70 -4.80 8.25
C ALA A 199 -2.33 -4.72 9.66
N LYS A 200 -2.43 -5.84 10.37
CA LYS A 200 -2.99 -5.91 11.72
C LYS A 200 -2.20 -6.89 12.59
N PRO A 201 -1.02 -6.48 13.10
CA PRO A 201 -0.18 -7.37 13.90
C PRO A 201 -0.87 -7.77 15.21
N PHE A 202 -1.63 -6.84 15.79
CA PHE A 202 -2.36 -7.03 17.05
C PHE A 202 -3.84 -6.70 16.85
N GLY A 203 -4.73 -7.66 17.15
CA GLY A 203 -6.16 -7.55 16.83
C GLY A 203 -6.87 -6.40 17.54
N ASN A 204 -6.44 -6.03 18.74
CA ASN A 204 -7.03 -5.01 19.60
C ASN A 204 -6.33 -3.64 19.52
N LEU A 205 -5.27 -3.48 18.71
CA LEU A 205 -4.52 -2.24 18.55
C LEU A 205 -4.66 -1.68 17.13
N ALA A 206 -4.16 -0.47 16.88
CA ALA A 206 -4.17 0.12 15.55
C ALA A 206 -3.43 -0.76 14.53
N GLY A 207 -3.95 -0.86 13.31
CA GLY A 207 -3.27 -1.56 12.22
C GLY A 207 -2.28 -0.65 11.51
N ASN A 208 -1.48 -1.20 10.59
CA ASN A 208 -0.62 -0.44 9.70
C ASN A 208 -1.33 -0.15 8.36
N GLY A 209 -1.54 1.13 8.07
CA GLY A 209 -1.99 1.65 6.80
C GLY A 209 -0.84 2.05 5.86
N MET A 210 -1.17 2.09 4.57
CA MET A 210 -0.38 2.80 3.56
C MET A 210 -1.30 3.81 2.87
N HIS A 211 -1.33 5.04 3.39
CA HIS A 211 -2.09 6.10 2.72
C HIS A 211 -1.33 6.54 1.49
N VAL A 212 -2.04 6.71 0.38
CA VAL A 212 -1.46 7.17 -0.88
C VAL A 212 -2.10 8.49 -1.25
N HIS A 213 -1.26 9.53 -1.34
CA HIS A 213 -1.66 10.82 -1.83
C HIS A 213 -1.47 10.86 -3.34
N CYS A 214 -2.49 11.33 -4.06
CA CYS A 214 -2.44 11.49 -5.50
C CYS A 214 -3.01 12.84 -5.94
N SER A 215 -2.28 13.53 -6.79
CA SER A 215 -2.74 14.71 -7.53
C SER A 215 -2.32 14.62 -8.99
N LEU A 216 -2.82 15.54 -9.81
CA LEU A 216 -2.45 15.65 -11.22
C LEU A 216 -1.86 17.04 -11.46
N VAL A 217 -0.79 17.14 -12.24
CA VAL A 217 -0.28 18.42 -12.74
C VAL A 217 -0.43 18.52 -14.26
N ASP A 218 -0.67 19.75 -14.74
CA ASP A 218 -0.75 20.07 -16.17
C ASP A 218 0.65 20.18 -16.81
N ALA A 219 0.70 20.50 -18.11
CA ALA A 219 1.94 20.67 -18.85
C ALA A 219 2.80 21.85 -18.36
N GLU A 220 2.21 22.81 -17.64
CA GLU A 220 2.89 23.93 -17.01
C GLU A 220 3.37 23.62 -15.58
N GLY A 221 3.14 22.39 -15.09
CA GLY A 221 3.50 21.95 -13.74
C GLY A 221 2.58 22.49 -12.65
N ARG A 222 1.40 23.02 -13.01
CA ARG A 222 0.40 23.50 -12.04
C ARG A 222 -0.53 22.38 -11.66
N ASN A 223 -0.99 22.38 -10.42
CA ASN A 223 -1.94 21.39 -9.93
C ASN A 223 -3.28 21.52 -10.70
N ALA A 224 -3.61 20.46 -11.44
CA ALA A 224 -4.77 20.38 -12.33
C ALA A 224 -6.09 20.17 -11.57
N PHE A 225 -6.07 20.00 -10.25
CA PHE A 225 -7.27 19.94 -9.41
C PHE A 225 -7.76 21.29 -8.89
N ILE A 226 -6.98 22.35 -9.07
CA ILE A 226 -7.33 23.69 -8.58
C ILE A 226 -8.60 24.20 -9.29
N ASP A 227 -9.54 24.72 -8.50
CA ASP A 227 -10.58 25.65 -8.93
C ASP A 227 -10.36 27.03 -8.28
N ALA A 228 -11.15 28.03 -8.69
CA ALA A 228 -11.08 29.39 -8.13
C ALA A 228 -11.42 29.43 -6.63
N ASP A 229 -12.21 28.49 -6.14
CA ASP A 229 -12.77 28.47 -4.78
C ASP A 229 -12.03 27.54 -3.81
N GLY A 230 -11.02 26.80 -4.27
CA GLY A 230 -10.20 25.88 -3.48
C GLY A 230 -10.89 24.56 -3.05
N LEU A 231 -12.12 24.30 -3.51
CA LEU A 231 -12.90 23.10 -3.18
C LEU A 231 -12.74 21.98 -4.22
N GLY A 232 -11.84 22.18 -5.18
CA GLY A 232 -11.47 21.23 -6.19
C GLY A 232 -12.41 21.23 -7.40
N ASN A 233 -11.83 21.25 -8.58
CA ASN A 233 -12.56 21.37 -9.83
C ASN A 233 -13.26 20.06 -10.26
N GLN A 234 -13.89 20.08 -11.44
CA GLN A 234 -14.57 18.92 -12.04
C GLN A 234 -13.62 17.73 -12.24
N LEU A 235 -12.33 17.96 -12.55
CA LEU A 235 -11.35 16.90 -12.74
C LEU A 235 -11.09 16.15 -11.43
N LEU A 236 -10.96 16.86 -10.29
CA LEU A 236 -10.85 16.24 -8.97
C LEU A 236 -12.08 15.37 -8.67
N ARG A 237 -13.29 15.91 -8.89
CA ARG A 237 -14.54 15.19 -8.62
C ARG A 237 -14.64 13.91 -9.45
N GLN A 238 -14.28 13.97 -10.73
CA GLN A 238 -14.23 12.80 -11.61
C GLN A 238 -13.21 11.77 -11.14
N ALA A 239 -12.00 12.19 -10.79
CA ALA A 239 -10.97 11.31 -10.25
C ALA A 239 -11.44 10.58 -8.97
N ILE A 240 -12.05 11.31 -8.04
CA ILE A 240 -12.67 10.77 -6.82
C ILE A 240 -13.76 9.76 -7.19
N ALA A 241 -14.69 10.12 -8.08
CA ALA A 241 -15.80 9.26 -8.48
C ALA A 241 -15.32 7.92 -9.06
N GLY A 242 -14.27 7.96 -9.89
CA GLY A 242 -13.67 6.77 -10.46
C GLY A 242 -12.99 5.88 -9.42
N CYS A 243 -12.24 6.46 -8.48
CA CYS A 243 -11.68 5.71 -7.35
C CYS A 243 -12.78 5.06 -6.50
N LEU A 244 -13.89 5.76 -6.22
CA LEU A 244 -15.01 5.19 -5.46
C LEU A 244 -15.68 4.03 -6.20
N ALA A 245 -15.94 4.20 -7.50
CA ALA A 245 -16.63 3.21 -8.33
C ALA A 245 -15.84 1.89 -8.49
N THR A 246 -14.51 1.96 -8.41
CA THR A 246 -13.61 0.83 -8.67
C THR A 246 -13.02 0.22 -7.40
N MET A 247 -13.32 0.80 -6.24
CA MET A 247 -12.70 0.44 -4.95
C MET A 247 -13.02 -0.99 -4.53
N GLU A 248 -14.28 -1.42 -4.63
CA GLU A 248 -14.71 -2.76 -4.21
C GLU A 248 -14.06 -3.86 -5.03
N GLU A 249 -13.91 -3.66 -6.34
CA GLU A 249 -13.28 -4.61 -7.25
C GLU A 249 -11.74 -4.64 -7.11
N SER A 250 -11.15 -3.53 -6.64
CA SER A 250 -9.71 -3.40 -6.39
C SER A 250 -9.28 -3.81 -4.98
N MET A 251 -10.23 -4.25 -4.14
CA MET A 251 -9.99 -4.48 -2.71
C MET A 251 -8.84 -5.47 -2.45
N LEU A 252 -8.70 -6.50 -3.28
CA LEU A 252 -7.65 -7.51 -3.17
C LEU A 252 -6.23 -6.97 -3.44
N LEU A 253 -6.12 -5.78 -4.04
CA LEU A 253 -4.85 -5.06 -4.23
C LEU A 253 -4.53 -4.17 -3.01
N PHE A 254 -5.56 -3.65 -2.33
CA PHE A 254 -5.42 -2.84 -1.12
C PHE A 254 -5.27 -3.69 0.15
N ALA A 255 -5.83 -4.89 0.16
CA ALA A 255 -5.84 -5.84 1.26
C ALA A 255 -5.51 -7.25 0.73
N PRO A 256 -4.21 -7.56 0.50
CA PRO A 256 -3.82 -8.76 -0.24
C PRO A 256 -3.71 -10.03 0.61
N ASN A 257 -3.86 -9.95 1.94
CA ASN A 257 -3.68 -11.07 2.86
C ASN A 257 -4.89 -11.23 3.81
N LEU A 258 -5.04 -12.41 4.42
CA LEU A 258 -6.08 -12.67 5.42
C LEU A 258 -6.00 -11.66 6.56
N ASN A 259 -4.78 -11.36 6.98
CA ASN A 259 -4.51 -10.38 8.02
C ASN A 259 -4.96 -8.95 7.63
N SER A 260 -4.87 -8.59 6.34
CA SER A 260 -5.28 -7.27 5.85
C SER A 260 -6.74 -6.98 6.18
N PHE A 261 -7.61 -7.99 6.03
CA PHE A 261 -9.04 -7.85 6.29
C PHE A 261 -9.38 -7.59 7.77
N ARG A 262 -8.48 -7.95 8.71
CA ARG A 262 -8.64 -7.66 10.14
C ARG A 262 -8.52 -6.17 10.46
N ARG A 263 -8.06 -5.33 9.52
CA ARG A 263 -8.11 -3.87 9.66
C ARG A 263 -9.53 -3.32 9.57
N PHE A 264 -10.45 -3.93 8.80
CA PHE A 264 -11.76 -3.35 8.50
C PHE A 264 -12.79 -3.62 9.61
N GLN A 265 -12.52 -3.06 10.79
CA GLN A 265 -13.36 -3.12 11.97
C GLN A 265 -13.88 -1.72 12.33
N ARG A 266 -15.05 -1.64 12.97
CA ARG A 266 -15.56 -0.36 13.49
C ARG A 266 -14.57 0.23 14.50
N GLY A 267 -14.32 1.54 14.41
CA GLY A 267 -13.44 2.27 15.33
C GLY A 267 -11.94 2.06 15.11
N SER A 268 -11.53 1.39 14.03
CA SER A 268 -10.12 1.10 13.72
C SER A 268 -9.41 2.16 12.88
N HIS A 269 -10.08 3.27 12.57
CA HIS A 269 -9.70 4.28 11.57
C HIS A 269 -9.53 3.76 10.13
N ALA A 270 -9.76 2.46 9.87
CA ALA A 270 -9.84 1.89 8.53
C ALA A 270 -11.21 2.19 7.90
N PRO A 271 -11.26 2.70 6.65
CA PRO A 271 -12.52 2.94 5.95
C PRO A 271 -13.29 1.65 5.64
N MET A 272 -14.63 1.67 5.74
CA MET A 272 -15.47 0.47 5.53
C MET A 272 -16.46 0.56 4.35
N ALA A 273 -16.55 1.73 3.71
CA ALA A 273 -17.41 1.97 2.55
C ALA A 273 -16.69 2.93 1.59
N PRO A 274 -16.89 2.81 0.25
CA PRO A 274 -16.45 3.82 -0.69
C PRO A 274 -17.18 5.14 -0.41
N CYS A 275 -16.46 6.09 0.14
CA CYS A 275 -16.95 7.44 0.44
C CYS A 275 -15.80 8.45 0.45
N TRP A 276 -16.15 9.72 0.34
CA TRP A 276 -15.17 10.80 0.31
C TRP A 276 -15.66 12.01 1.08
N GLY A 277 -14.73 12.91 1.42
CA GLY A 277 -15.03 14.15 2.12
C GLY A 277 -13.80 15.02 2.33
N PHE A 278 -14.03 16.31 2.57
CA PHE A 278 -12.97 17.26 2.93
C PHE A 278 -12.62 17.08 4.40
N GLU A 279 -11.33 17.03 4.72
CA GLU A 279 -10.84 16.96 6.10
C GLU A 279 -11.48 15.88 6.99
N ASN A 280 -11.96 14.81 6.36
CA ASN A 280 -12.67 13.76 7.06
C ASN A 280 -11.81 12.50 7.18
N ARG A 281 -11.33 12.19 8.39
CA ARG A 281 -10.54 10.97 8.65
C ARG A 281 -11.39 9.72 8.85
N THR A 282 -12.70 9.77 8.62
CA THR A 282 -13.59 8.60 8.67
C THR A 282 -13.94 8.05 7.27
N VAL A 283 -13.61 8.78 6.21
CA VAL A 283 -13.89 8.38 4.82
C VAL A 283 -12.72 7.63 4.16
N SER A 284 -13.02 6.93 3.07
CA SER A 284 -12.01 6.19 2.28
C SER A 284 -11.10 7.09 1.43
N LEU A 285 -11.66 8.17 0.88
CA LEU A 285 -10.93 9.17 0.10
C LEU A 285 -11.07 10.53 0.79
N ARG A 286 -10.00 11.02 1.39
CA ARG A 286 -10.00 12.35 2.01
C ARG A 286 -9.42 13.36 1.04
N VAL A 287 -9.96 14.56 1.00
CA VAL A 287 -9.30 15.73 0.40
C VAL A 287 -8.73 16.58 1.54
N PRO A 288 -7.39 16.58 1.74
CA PRO A 288 -6.80 17.33 2.84
C PRO A 288 -6.97 18.85 2.67
N ALA A 289 -7.16 19.58 3.77
CA ALA A 289 -7.10 21.03 3.77
C ALA A 289 -5.64 21.48 3.70
N ASP A 290 -5.34 22.26 2.67
CA ASP A 290 -4.00 22.76 2.38
C ASP A 290 -4.13 23.99 1.47
N SER A 291 -3.00 24.55 1.04
CA SER A 291 -2.99 25.53 -0.04
C SER A 291 -3.62 24.94 -1.33
N PRO A 292 -4.26 25.75 -2.19
CA PRO A 292 -4.82 25.25 -3.45
C PRO A 292 -3.80 24.48 -4.31
N ALA A 293 -2.53 24.90 -4.29
CA ALA A 293 -1.43 24.20 -4.98
C ALA A 293 -1.21 22.76 -4.50
N ALA A 294 -1.61 22.43 -3.27
CA ALA A 294 -1.45 21.14 -2.63
C ALA A 294 -2.73 20.29 -2.61
N THR A 295 -3.79 20.70 -3.30
CA THR A 295 -5.05 19.94 -3.43
C THR A 295 -4.79 18.54 -3.99
N ARG A 296 -5.20 17.51 -3.24
CA ARG A 296 -4.91 16.11 -3.56
C ARG A 296 -5.95 15.17 -2.97
N ILE A 297 -5.99 13.94 -3.47
CA ILE A 297 -6.75 12.83 -2.91
C ILE A 297 -5.82 12.07 -1.97
N GLU A 298 -6.24 11.79 -0.74
CA GLU A 298 -5.62 10.84 0.19
C GLU A 298 -6.46 9.54 0.17
N HIS A 299 -5.92 8.47 -0.39
CA HIS A 299 -6.54 7.15 -0.45
C HIS A 299 -6.10 6.29 0.74
N ARG A 300 -7.04 5.91 1.60
CA ARG A 300 -6.74 5.44 2.98
C ARG A 300 -7.00 3.95 3.22
N VAL A 301 -7.42 3.23 2.18
CA VAL A 301 -7.89 1.84 2.31
C VAL A 301 -6.73 0.85 2.45
N ALA A 302 -5.61 1.08 1.75
CA ALA A 302 -4.55 0.09 1.64
C ALA A 302 -3.84 -0.18 2.98
N GLY A 303 -3.52 -1.45 3.21
CA GLY A 303 -2.64 -1.86 4.31
C GLY A 303 -1.17 -1.67 3.92
N ALA A 304 -0.30 -1.50 4.92
CA ALA A 304 1.14 -1.43 4.70
C ALA A 304 1.75 -2.75 4.17
N ASP A 305 1.00 -3.83 4.17
CA ASP A 305 1.36 -5.12 3.60
C ASP A 305 1.09 -5.22 2.10
N ALA A 306 0.35 -4.25 1.53
CA ALA A 306 0.07 -4.18 0.10
C ALA A 306 1.32 -3.93 -0.75
N ASN A 307 1.31 -4.42 -1.98
CA ASN A 307 2.33 -4.11 -2.99
C ASN A 307 2.12 -2.65 -3.46
N PRO A 308 3.07 -1.73 -3.22
CA PRO A 308 2.92 -0.32 -3.57
C PRO A 308 2.61 -0.08 -5.05
N TYR A 309 3.18 -0.86 -5.97
CA TYR A 309 2.91 -0.72 -7.40
C TYR A 309 1.45 -1.01 -7.73
N LEU A 310 0.90 -2.09 -7.18
CA LEU A 310 -0.48 -2.50 -7.44
C LEU A 310 -1.48 -1.52 -6.81
N VAL A 311 -1.17 -0.96 -5.64
CA VAL A 311 -1.99 0.09 -5.02
C VAL A 311 -1.98 1.36 -5.87
N VAL A 312 -0.80 1.82 -6.30
CA VAL A 312 -0.68 3.00 -7.17
C VAL A 312 -1.39 2.74 -8.50
N ALA A 313 -1.21 1.58 -9.12
CA ALA A 313 -1.89 1.21 -10.35
C ALA A 313 -3.42 1.22 -10.20
N ALA A 314 -3.96 0.65 -9.11
CA ALA A 314 -5.40 0.65 -8.84
C ALA A 314 -5.95 2.08 -8.68
N ILE A 315 -5.24 2.94 -7.96
CA ILE A 315 -5.63 4.35 -7.76
C ILE A 315 -5.62 5.10 -9.09
N LEU A 316 -4.51 5.01 -9.85
CA LEU A 316 -4.38 5.68 -11.14
C LEU A 316 -5.41 5.19 -12.16
N ALA A 317 -5.67 3.88 -12.22
CA ALA A 317 -6.71 3.30 -13.07
C ALA A 317 -8.11 3.78 -12.64
N GLY A 318 -8.38 3.85 -11.33
CA GLY A 318 -9.63 4.39 -10.79
C GLY A 318 -9.84 5.85 -11.17
N MET A 319 -8.82 6.69 -11.00
CA MET A 319 -8.87 8.10 -11.41
C MET A 319 -9.13 8.25 -12.91
N LEU A 320 -8.42 7.49 -13.76
CA LEU A 320 -8.64 7.48 -15.21
C LEU A 320 -10.06 7.04 -15.55
N HIS A 321 -10.59 5.99 -14.91
CA HIS A 321 -11.94 5.52 -15.14
C HIS A 321 -12.98 6.62 -14.89
N GLY A 322 -12.82 7.38 -13.81
CA GLY A 322 -13.70 8.49 -13.49
C GLY A 322 -13.61 9.65 -14.48
N ILE A 323 -12.40 10.00 -14.91
CA ILE A 323 -12.13 11.06 -15.89
C ILE A 323 -12.68 10.67 -17.28
N GLU A 324 -12.39 9.46 -17.73
CA GLU A 324 -12.80 8.94 -19.05
C GLU A 324 -14.31 8.80 -19.20
N ASN A 325 -15.00 8.45 -18.11
CA ASN A 325 -16.45 8.27 -18.10
C ASN A 325 -17.19 9.48 -17.53
N ALA A 326 -16.49 10.58 -17.29
CA ALA A 326 -17.01 11.83 -16.72
C ALA A 326 -17.87 11.64 -15.46
N LEU A 327 -17.52 10.66 -14.62
CA LEU A 327 -18.30 10.27 -13.44
C LEU A 327 -18.44 11.42 -12.44
N GLN A 328 -19.55 11.44 -11.73
CA GLN A 328 -19.78 12.39 -10.63
C GLN A 328 -19.79 11.63 -9.30
N PRO A 329 -19.05 12.09 -8.29
CA PRO A 329 -19.06 11.45 -6.99
C PRO A 329 -20.36 11.84 -6.26
N PRO A 330 -20.78 11.05 -5.26
CA PRO A 330 -21.86 11.48 -4.36
C PRO A 330 -21.46 12.76 -3.61
N ALA A 331 -22.39 13.36 -2.86
CA ALA A 331 -22.05 14.46 -1.96
C ALA A 331 -20.94 14.05 -0.98
N PRO A 332 -20.01 14.95 -0.64
CA PRO A 332 -18.99 14.66 0.37
C PRO A 332 -19.65 14.37 1.71
N VAL A 333 -19.11 13.42 2.45
CA VAL A 333 -19.61 13.04 3.77
C VAL A 333 -19.12 14.04 4.82
N GLU A 334 -20.06 14.66 5.51
CA GLU A 334 -19.83 15.48 6.70
C GLU A 334 -20.13 14.68 7.97
N GLY A 335 -19.28 14.79 8.99
CA GLY A 335 -19.40 14.01 10.23
C GLY A 335 -18.80 12.62 10.13
N ASN A 336 -19.33 11.66 10.90
CA ASN A 336 -18.77 10.33 11.05
C ASN A 336 -19.32 9.35 10.01
N ALA A 337 -18.52 8.99 9.01
CA ALA A 337 -18.91 8.04 7.96
C ALA A 337 -19.28 6.66 8.51
N TYR A 338 -18.72 6.24 9.65
CA TYR A 338 -19.04 4.94 10.28
C TYR A 338 -20.50 4.84 10.76
N ASP A 339 -21.09 5.98 11.14
CA ASP A 339 -22.46 6.06 11.62
C ASP A 339 -23.45 6.32 10.46
N LEU A 340 -22.98 7.02 9.42
CA LEU A 340 -23.80 7.47 8.30
C LEU A 340 -23.92 6.44 7.18
N LEU A 341 -22.89 5.60 6.98
CA LEU A 341 -22.83 4.68 5.85
C LEU A 341 -22.69 3.22 6.33
N PRO A 342 -23.50 2.29 5.82
CA PRO A 342 -23.29 0.87 6.09
C PRO A 342 -22.00 0.40 5.42
N PRO A 343 -21.25 -0.55 6.04
CA PRO A 343 -20.10 -1.17 5.40
C PRO A 343 -20.49 -1.84 4.08
N SER A 344 -19.80 -1.49 2.99
CA SER A 344 -20.01 -2.11 1.65
C SER A 344 -18.74 -2.65 1.02
N LEU A 345 -17.55 -2.19 1.46
CA LEU A 345 -16.29 -2.77 1.01
C LEU A 345 -16.21 -4.26 1.40
N PRO A 346 -15.61 -5.13 0.58
CA PRO A 346 -15.38 -6.52 0.96
C PRO A 346 -14.59 -6.61 2.27
N ARG A 347 -15.18 -7.26 3.28
CA ARG A 347 -14.56 -7.42 4.62
C ARG A 347 -13.95 -8.78 4.83
N TYR A 348 -14.15 -9.70 3.89
CA TYR A 348 -13.62 -11.04 3.93
C TYR A 348 -12.87 -11.32 2.63
N TRP A 349 -11.80 -12.10 2.73
CA TRP A 349 -10.96 -12.46 1.59
C TRP A 349 -11.77 -13.12 0.46
N PRO A 350 -12.66 -14.11 0.70
CA PRO A 350 -13.44 -14.74 -0.38
C PRO A 350 -14.26 -13.73 -1.19
N ASP A 351 -14.87 -12.74 -0.53
CA ASP A 351 -15.69 -11.70 -1.20
C ASP A 351 -14.82 -10.80 -2.10
N ALA A 352 -13.65 -10.41 -1.63
CA ALA A 352 -12.72 -9.60 -2.40
C ALA A 352 -12.16 -10.38 -3.61
N LEU A 353 -11.86 -11.67 -3.41
CA LEU A 353 -11.37 -12.56 -4.46
C LEU A 353 -12.41 -12.79 -5.55
N ALA A 354 -13.67 -13.02 -5.17
CA ALA A 354 -14.77 -13.19 -6.12
C ALA A 354 -14.99 -11.94 -6.96
N ARG A 355 -14.96 -10.75 -6.34
CA ARG A 355 -15.10 -9.47 -7.06
C ARG A 355 -13.92 -9.18 -7.97
N PHE A 356 -12.70 -9.40 -7.48
CA PHE A 356 -11.49 -9.18 -8.26
C PHE A 356 -11.45 -10.08 -9.50
N SER A 357 -11.75 -11.38 -9.35
CA SER A 357 -11.69 -12.35 -10.45
C SER A 357 -12.77 -12.12 -11.52
N GLY A 358 -13.94 -11.59 -11.14
CA GLY A 358 -15.02 -11.24 -12.05
C GLY A 358 -14.95 -9.82 -12.64
N SER A 359 -14.05 -8.97 -12.16
CA SER A 359 -14.05 -7.53 -12.50
C SER A 359 -13.69 -7.27 -13.97
N GLY A 360 -14.60 -6.59 -14.67
CA GLY A 360 -14.32 -6.06 -16.02
C GLY A 360 -13.34 -4.89 -15.99
N PHE A 361 -13.34 -4.09 -14.91
CA PHE A 361 -12.44 -2.96 -14.73
C PHE A 361 -10.98 -3.41 -14.55
N VAL A 362 -10.73 -4.38 -13.65
CA VAL A 362 -9.39 -4.94 -13.42
C VAL A 362 -8.84 -5.54 -14.71
N ARG A 363 -9.66 -6.35 -15.40
CA ARG A 363 -9.30 -6.95 -16.70
C ARG A 363 -8.86 -5.90 -17.72
N ALA A 364 -9.61 -4.81 -17.83
CA ALA A 364 -9.38 -3.78 -18.83
C ALA A 364 -8.19 -2.86 -18.51
N ASN A 365 -7.89 -2.63 -17.22
CA ASN A 365 -6.88 -1.65 -16.81
C ASN A 365 -5.56 -2.26 -16.33
N LEU A 366 -5.58 -3.46 -15.76
CA LEU A 366 -4.40 -4.17 -15.27
C LEU A 366 -4.05 -5.41 -16.10
N GLY A 367 -4.94 -5.79 -17.03
CA GLY A 367 -4.73 -6.88 -17.96
C GLY A 367 -5.32 -8.22 -17.49
N GLN A 368 -5.92 -8.95 -18.43
CA GLN A 368 -6.47 -10.28 -18.18
C GLN A 368 -5.43 -11.30 -17.68
N PRO A 369 -4.20 -11.36 -18.20
CA PRO A 369 -3.20 -12.30 -17.71
C PRO A 369 -2.89 -12.10 -16.22
N PHE A 370 -2.64 -10.85 -15.81
CA PHE A 370 -2.39 -10.52 -14.41
C PHE A 370 -3.59 -10.85 -13.50
N GLN A 371 -4.80 -10.45 -13.91
CA GLN A 371 -6.01 -10.75 -13.13
C GLN A 371 -6.15 -12.26 -12.86
N HIS A 372 -5.91 -13.07 -13.89
CA HIS A 372 -6.00 -14.52 -13.77
C HIS A 372 -4.96 -15.07 -12.80
N VAL A 373 -3.67 -14.76 -13.00
CA VAL A 373 -2.59 -15.30 -12.16
C VAL A 373 -2.71 -14.82 -10.71
N TYR A 374 -3.01 -13.54 -10.50
CA TYR A 374 -3.21 -13.01 -9.15
C TYR A 374 -4.41 -13.68 -8.45
N THR A 375 -5.49 -14.00 -9.18
CA THR A 375 -6.61 -14.78 -8.64
C THR A 375 -6.17 -16.18 -8.21
N VAL A 376 -5.40 -16.89 -9.06
CA VAL A 376 -4.88 -18.24 -8.76
C VAL A 376 -4.04 -18.23 -7.49
N LEU A 377 -3.09 -17.30 -7.38
CA LEU A 377 -2.25 -17.17 -6.19
C LEU A 377 -3.08 -16.89 -4.94
N LYS A 378 -4.02 -15.94 -5.01
CA LYS A 378 -4.81 -15.55 -3.84
C LYS A 378 -5.78 -16.64 -3.41
N GLN A 379 -6.25 -17.48 -4.33
CA GLN A 379 -6.97 -18.71 -3.99
C GLN A 379 -6.05 -19.72 -3.29
N GLN A 380 -4.86 -19.99 -3.83
CA GLN A 380 -3.88 -20.89 -3.23
C GLN A 380 -3.49 -20.46 -1.81
N GLU A 381 -3.33 -19.16 -1.57
CA GLU A 381 -3.06 -18.64 -0.25
C GLU A 381 -4.21 -18.82 0.72
N MET A 382 -5.43 -18.55 0.27
CA MET A 382 -6.65 -18.74 1.06
C MET A 382 -6.83 -20.21 1.44
N ASP A 383 -6.65 -21.14 0.50
CA ASP A 383 -6.75 -22.58 0.74
C ASP A 383 -5.73 -23.08 1.77
N GLU A 384 -4.54 -22.48 1.81
CA GLU A 384 -3.52 -22.80 2.82
C GLU A 384 -3.95 -22.30 4.21
N PHE A 385 -4.45 -21.06 4.32
CA PHE A 385 -4.95 -20.52 5.58
C PHE A 385 -6.15 -21.32 6.11
N ASP A 386 -7.08 -21.73 5.24
CA ASP A 386 -8.28 -22.46 5.63
C ASP A 386 -7.98 -23.87 6.20
N ARG A 387 -6.79 -24.42 5.92
CA ARG A 387 -6.33 -25.69 6.52
C ARG A 387 -5.75 -25.54 7.92
N GLN A 388 -5.44 -24.31 8.35
CA GLN A 388 -4.77 -24.06 9.63
C GLN A 388 -5.79 -23.91 10.76
N VAL A 389 -5.80 -24.86 11.70
CA VAL A 389 -6.61 -24.77 12.93
C VAL A 389 -5.85 -23.97 13.98
N THR A 390 -6.44 -22.87 14.43
CA THR A 390 -5.83 -21.98 15.42
C THR A 390 -6.05 -22.50 16.86
N PRO A 391 -5.18 -22.14 17.82
CA PRO A 391 -5.41 -22.46 19.24
C PRO A 391 -6.79 -22.03 19.76
N MET A 392 -7.30 -20.89 19.28
CA MET A 392 -8.63 -20.38 19.64
C MET A 392 -9.77 -21.33 19.21
N GLU A 393 -9.60 -22.06 18.11
CA GLU A 393 -10.60 -23.05 17.68
C GLU A 393 -10.58 -24.29 18.58
N TYR A 394 -9.41 -24.71 19.09
CA TYR A 394 -9.35 -25.75 20.11
C TYR A 394 -10.02 -25.31 21.40
N ASP A 395 -9.76 -24.08 21.88
CA ASP A 395 -10.40 -23.53 23.09
C ASP A 395 -11.92 -23.42 22.96
N ALA A 396 -12.44 -23.26 21.74
CA ALA A 396 -13.88 -23.12 21.48
C ALA A 396 -14.59 -24.46 21.26
N CYS A 397 -13.89 -25.49 20.79
CA CYS A 397 -14.48 -26.73 20.29
C CYS A 397 -14.10 -28.00 21.06
N LEU A 398 -13.10 -27.97 21.94
CA LEU A 398 -12.75 -29.05 22.88
C LEU A 398 -13.23 -28.70 24.29
#